data_AF-A0A5B0EN99-F1
#
_entry.id   AF-A0A5B0EN99-F1
#
_cell.length_a   1.000
_cell.length_b   1.000
_cell.length_c   1.000
_cell.angle_alpha   90.00
_cell.angle_beta   90.00
_cell.angle_gamma   90.00
#
_symmetry.space_group_name_H-M   'P 1'
#
loop_
_entity.id
_entity.type
_entity.pdbx_description
1 polymer ?
#
loop_
_entity_poly.entity_id
_entity_poly.type
_entity_poly.pdbx_seq_one_letter_code
_entity_poly.pdbx_strand_id
1 'polypeptide(L)' 'MPVKREAKYLSGADIGKHVRLMVPGGKHTGPWELAGELIKITHWTDAMLSLHVLREDGPKRGTEIPAETLVTITGKES' A
#
# COMPACT_ATOMS: atom_id res chain seq x y z
N MET A 1 -15.94 6.19 5.05
CA MET A 1 -15.95 4.79 5.54
C MET A 1 -14.72 4.07 5.01
N PRO A 2 -14.03 3.24 5.80
CA PRO A 2 -12.88 2.46 5.33
C PRO A 2 -13.30 1.41 4.29
N VAL A 3 -12.53 1.26 3.22
CA VAL A 3 -12.74 0.26 2.16
C VAL A 3 -11.58 -0.72 2.17
N LYS A 4 -11.87 -2.03 2.08
CA LYS A 4 -10.85 -3.07 1.93
C LYS A 4 -10.92 -3.65 0.53
N ARG A 5 -9.77 -3.77 -0.15
CA ARG A 5 -9.65 -4.45 -1.44
C ARG A 5 -8.21 -4.88 -1.71
N GLU A 6 -8.03 -5.74 -2.69
CA GLU A 6 -6.73 -6.20 -3.14
C GLU A 6 -5.90 -5.04 -3.74
N ALA A 7 -4.60 -5.08 -3.52
CA ALA A 7 -3.65 -4.04 -3.93
C ALA A 7 -3.63 -3.81 -5.46
N LYS A 8 -3.94 -4.84 -6.27
CA LYS A 8 -4.07 -4.72 -7.74
C LYS A 8 -5.16 -3.76 -8.21
N TYR A 9 -6.12 -3.43 -7.34
CA TYR A 9 -7.18 -2.47 -7.65
C TYR A 9 -6.84 -1.04 -7.20
N LEU A 10 -5.65 -0.80 -6.65
CA LEU A 10 -5.18 0.55 -6.38
C LEU A 10 -4.91 1.29 -7.68
N SER A 11 -5.28 2.56 -7.72
CA SER A 11 -5.19 3.38 -8.92
C SER A 11 -4.81 4.81 -8.56
N GLY A 12 -4.62 5.67 -9.59
CA GLY A 12 -4.39 7.09 -9.37
C GLY A 12 -5.48 7.78 -8.54
N ALA A 13 -6.70 7.25 -8.52
CA ALA A 13 -7.81 7.78 -7.72
C ALA A 13 -7.64 7.59 -6.20
N ASP A 14 -6.63 6.82 -5.79
CA ASP A 14 -6.34 6.52 -4.38
C ASP A 14 -5.15 7.28 -3.84
N ILE A 15 -4.43 7.99 -4.71
CA ILE A 15 -3.37 8.91 -4.30
C ILE A 15 -3.96 10.00 -3.40
N GLY A 16 -3.27 10.28 -2.29
CA GLY A 16 -3.70 11.20 -1.25
C GLY A 16 -4.64 10.60 -0.22
N LYS A 17 -5.03 9.32 -0.33
CA LYS A 17 -5.79 8.61 0.71
C LYS A 17 -4.83 7.91 1.66
N HIS A 18 -5.25 7.76 2.92
CA HIS A 18 -4.49 6.99 3.87
C HIS A 18 -4.72 5.49 3.61
N VAL A 19 -3.65 4.72 3.54
CA VAL A 19 -3.69 3.26 3.32
C VAL A 19 -3.01 2.53 4.45
N ARG A 20 -3.46 1.31 4.74
CA ARG A 20 -2.85 0.38 5.68
C ARG A 20 -2.91 -1.03 5.13
N LEU A 21 -1.79 -1.72 5.11
CA LEU A 21 -1.67 -3.11 4.66
C LEU A 21 -0.57 -3.85 5.42
N MET A 22 -0.78 -5.16 5.55
CA MET A 22 0.27 -6.09 5.99
C MET A 22 0.93 -6.68 4.75
N VAL A 23 2.19 -6.36 4.53
CA VAL A 23 2.97 -6.91 3.43
C VAL A 23 3.49 -8.28 3.88
N PRO A 24 3.20 -9.37 3.16
CA PRO A 24 3.81 -10.66 3.41
C PRO A 24 5.30 -10.51 3.07
N GLY A 25 6.16 -10.35 4.08
CA GLY A 25 7.58 -10.22 3.83
C GLY A 25 8.18 -11.53 3.33
N GLY A 26 9.44 -11.45 2.90
CA GLY A 26 10.18 -12.62 2.45
C GLY A 26 10.57 -13.54 3.61
N LYS A 27 11.15 -14.69 3.24
CA LYS A 27 11.65 -15.73 4.15
C LYS A 27 12.50 -15.21 5.33
N HIS A 28 13.16 -14.06 5.17
CA HIS A 28 14.09 -13.48 6.13
C HIS A 28 13.56 -12.25 6.89
N THR A 29 12.45 -11.65 6.46
CA THR A 29 11.96 -10.37 7.00
C THR A 29 10.61 -10.49 7.72
N GLY A 30 9.86 -11.56 7.47
CA GLY A 30 8.54 -11.75 8.08
C GLY A 30 7.52 -10.69 7.64
N PRO A 31 6.23 -10.87 7.93
CA PRO A 31 5.21 -9.89 7.58
C PRO A 31 5.46 -8.57 8.30
N TRP A 32 5.32 -7.46 7.57
CA TRP A 32 5.54 -6.11 8.09
C TRP A 32 4.43 -5.16 7.64
N GLU A 33 4.21 -4.08 8.39
CA GLU A 33 3.11 -3.15 8.14
C GLU A 33 3.55 -1.94 7.31
N LEU A 34 2.79 -1.66 6.24
CA LEU A 34 2.85 -0.40 5.49
C LEU A 34 1.59 0.42 5.78
N ALA A 35 1.76 1.66 6.21
CA ALA A 35 0.67 2.55 6.58
C ALA A 35 1.10 4.01 6.32
N GLY A 36 0.19 4.86 5.84
CA GLY A 36 0.48 6.27 5.52
C GLY A 36 -0.35 6.80 4.35
N GLU A 37 -0.16 8.07 3.99
CA GLU A 37 -0.81 8.67 2.82
C GLU A 37 -0.20 8.13 1.54
N LEU A 38 -1.00 7.54 0.66
CA LEU A 38 -0.52 6.97 -0.60
C LEU A 38 -0.10 8.08 -1.57
N ILE A 39 1.20 8.15 -1.89
CA ILE A 39 1.74 9.20 -2.78
C ILE A 39 2.12 8.66 -4.16
N LYS A 40 2.39 7.36 -4.28
CA LYS A 40 2.70 6.72 -5.58
C LYS A 40 2.36 5.24 -5.56
N ILE A 41 1.88 4.76 -6.70
CA ILE A 41 1.65 3.34 -6.99
C ILE A 41 2.43 3.00 -8.26
N THR A 42 3.01 1.81 -8.34
CA THR A 42 3.66 1.32 -9.56
C THR A 42 3.36 -0.16 -9.71
N HIS A 43 2.66 -0.52 -10.79
CA HIS A 43 2.41 -1.91 -11.15
C HIS A 43 3.58 -2.41 -11.99
N TRP A 44 4.28 -3.44 -11.52
CA TRP A 44 5.41 -4.04 -12.25
C TRP A 44 4.93 -5.18 -13.13
N THR A 45 4.03 -5.99 -12.59
CA THR A 45 3.38 -7.13 -13.25
C THR A 45 1.96 -7.26 -12.72
N ASP A 46 1.17 -8.17 -13.28
CA ASP A 46 -0.16 -8.49 -12.77
C ASP A 46 -0.13 -9.11 -11.36
N ALA A 47 1.03 -9.59 -10.91
CA ALA A 47 1.22 -10.24 -9.62
C ALA A 47 1.84 -9.33 -8.56
N MET A 48 2.48 -8.22 -8.94
CA MET A 48 3.32 -7.44 -8.02
C MET A 48 3.25 -5.93 -8.29
N LEU A 49 3.21 -5.16 -7.20
CA LEU A 49 3.26 -3.70 -7.23
C LEU A 49 4.22 -3.12 -6.20
N SER A 50 4.48 -1.82 -6.32
CA SER A 50 5.12 -1.01 -5.29
C SER A 50 4.21 0.12 -4.87
N LEU A 51 4.22 0.40 -3.57
CA LEU A 51 3.52 1.53 -2.96
C LEU A 51 4.53 2.45 -2.30
N HIS A 52 4.31 3.75 -2.44
CA HIS A 52 5.02 4.76 -1.69
C HIS A 52 3.99 5.47 -0.83
N VAL A 53 4.25 5.53 0.47
CA VAL A 53 3.39 6.20 1.43
C VAL A 53 4.19 7.29 2.15
N LEU A 54 3.55 8.41 2.43
CA LEU A 54 4.07 9.44 3.31
C LEU A 54 3.67 9.10 4.75
N ARG A 55 4.67 8.99 5.63
CA ARG A 55 4.52 8.84 7.08
C ARG A 55 5.02 10.08 7.80
N GLU A 56 4.75 10.18 9.09
CA GLU A 56 5.31 11.22 9.96
C GLU A 56 6.84 11.24 9.95
N ASP A 57 7.48 10.06 9.86
CA ASP A 57 8.93 9.90 9.78
C ASP A 57 9.51 10.02 8.36
N GLY A 58 8.67 10.41 7.39
CA GLY A 58 9.04 10.62 5.99
C GLY A 58 8.48 9.56 5.02
N PRO A 59 8.83 9.66 3.73
CA PRO A 59 8.34 8.74 2.72
C PRO A 59 8.90 7.33 2.93
N LYS A 60 8.01 6.33 2.97
CA LYS A 60 8.36 4.91 2.98
C LYS A 60 7.91 4.26 1.68
N ARG A 61 8.69 3.28 1.24
CA ARG A 61 8.39 2.48 0.05
C ARG A 61 8.19 1.03 0.45
N GLY A 62 7.06 0.47 0.05
CA GLY A 62 6.88 -0.97 -0.05
C GLY A 62 7.17 -1.45 -1.47
N THR A 63 8.15 -2.33 -1.59
CA THR A 63 8.47 -3.04 -2.83
C THR A 63 7.90 -4.44 -2.79
N GLU A 64 7.67 -5.03 -3.96
CA GLU A 64 7.28 -6.44 -4.10
C GLU A 64 6.03 -6.80 -3.30
N ILE A 65 5.03 -5.92 -3.32
CA ILE A 65 3.75 -6.18 -2.66
C ILE A 65 2.93 -7.09 -3.60
N PRO A 66 2.53 -8.29 -3.15
CA PRO A 66 1.66 -9.15 -3.93
C PRO A 66 0.35 -8.45 -4.27
N ALA A 67 -0.10 -8.62 -5.51
CA ALA A 67 -1.32 -8.03 -6.07
C ALA A 67 -2.58 -8.32 -5.23
N GLU A 68 -2.63 -9.50 -4.63
CA GLU A 68 -3.71 -10.00 -3.76
C GLU A 68 -3.65 -9.45 -2.32
N THR A 69 -2.59 -8.72 -1.95
CA THR A 69 -2.45 -8.16 -0.61
C THR A 69 -3.64 -7.25 -0.31
N LEU A 70 -4.32 -7.49 0.81
CA LEU A 70 -5.45 -6.67 1.21
C LEU A 70 -4.97 -5.32 1.75
N VAL A 71 -5.49 -4.26 1.13
CA VAL A 71 -5.24 -2.87 1.52
C VAL A 71 -6.52 -2.30 2.10
N THR A 72 -6.40 -1.74 3.30
CA THR A 72 -7.44 -0.89 3.90
C THR A 72 -7.18 0.54 3.50
N ILE A 73 -8.14 1.17 2.85
CA ILE A 73 -8.08 2.56 2.41
C ILE A 73 -9.06 3.33 3.29
N THR A 74 -8.53 4.23 4.09
CA THR A 74 -9.30 5.28 4.75
C THR A 74 -9.25 6.51 3.86
N GLY A 75 -10.38 7.20 3.68
CA GLY A 75 -10.38 8.49 2.98
C GLY A 75 -9.38 9.46 3.61
N LYS A 76 -9.15 10.63 3.00
CA LYS A 76 -8.34 11.66 3.66
C LYS A 76 -8.85 11.84 5.10
N GLU A 77 -7.96 11.68 6.09
CA GLU A 77 -8.20 12.35 7.37
C GLU A 77 -8.44 13.81 7.01
N SER A 78 -9.69 14.23 7.20
CA SER A 78 -10.13 15.60 6.95
C SER A 78 -9.77 16.45 8.16
#